data_AF-W8NRS1-F1
#
_entry.id   AF-W8NRS1-F1
#
_cell.length_a   1.000
_cell.length_b   1.000
_cell.length_c   1.000
_cell.angle_alpha   90.00
_cell.angle_beta   90.00
_cell.angle_gamma   90.00
#
_symmetry.space_group_name_H-M   'P 1'
#
loop_
_entity.id
_entity.type
_entity.pdbx_description
1 polymer ?
#
loop_
_entity_poly.entity_id
_entity_poly.type
_entity_poly.pdbx_seq_one_letter_code
_entity_poly.pdbx_strand_id
1 'polypeptide(L)'
;MEGGAVPDWVDEVLKELSRLGPKEILSHIIAQELKRAELYYELYEMSGEVTWDQRVPRLFKHLYENSLKRAEGYVNLFRELFPGESPEPPKVDTPGPKILKDRLWRLVYSGNVGEIVEYLIQLEDLSDRILTRLEGLLSEDAKEALSRARALENTNRELLRELYRELTGEEPL
;
A
#
# COMPACT_ATOMS: atom_id res chain seq x y z
N MET A 1 -20.98 -9.86 -6.92
CA MET A 1 -19.90 -9.12 -6.26
C MET A 1 -20.32 -7.66 -6.25
N GLU A 2 -20.58 -7.10 -5.07
CA GLU A 2 -20.92 -5.69 -4.93
C GLU A 2 -19.65 -4.86 -5.21
N GLY A 3 -19.74 -3.98 -6.19
CA GLY A 3 -18.64 -3.08 -6.55
C GLY A 3 -18.33 -2.13 -5.40
N GLY A 4 -17.04 -1.95 -5.13
CA GLY A 4 -16.48 -0.64 -4.83
C GLY A 4 -16.90 0.06 -3.54
N ALA A 5 -17.58 -0.56 -2.59
CA ALA A 5 -17.79 0.05 -1.27
C ALA A 5 -16.46 0.11 -0.52
N VAL A 6 -16.08 1.31 -0.09
CA VAL A 6 -14.97 1.46 0.86
C VAL A 6 -15.42 0.79 2.17
N PRO A 7 -14.62 -0.10 2.78
CA PRO A 7 -15.02 -0.74 4.03
C PRO A 7 -15.38 0.29 5.12
N ASP A 8 -16.38 -0.02 5.95
CA ASP A 8 -16.89 0.91 6.98
C ASP A 8 -15.80 1.44 7.93
N TRP A 9 -14.78 0.63 8.21
CA TRP A 9 -13.64 1.05 9.05
C TRP A 9 -12.82 2.20 8.45
N VAL A 10 -12.89 2.42 7.14
CA VAL A 10 -12.13 3.47 6.47
C VAL A 10 -12.65 4.85 6.86
N ASP A 11 -13.96 5.03 7.06
CA ASP A 11 -14.50 6.33 7.45
C ASP A 11 -14.03 6.74 8.86
N GLU A 12 -13.92 5.77 9.76
CA GLU A 12 -13.35 5.97 11.10
C GLU A 12 -11.87 6.34 11.02
N VAL A 13 -11.09 5.59 10.22
CA VAL A 13 -9.67 5.87 9.98
C VAL A 13 -9.47 7.25 9.36
N LEU A 14 -10.25 7.63 8.34
CA LEU A 14 -10.15 8.94 7.68
C LEU A 14 -10.44 10.08 8.65
N LYS A 15 -11.39 9.89 9.56
CA LYS A 15 -11.72 10.89 10.61
C LYS A 15 -10.59 11.06 11.62
N GLU A 16 -9.84 10.00 11.93
CA GLU A 16 -8.68 10.11 12.80
C GLU A 16 -7.48 10.72 12.07
N LEU A 17 -7.22 10.27 10.84
CA LEU A 17 -6.14 10.80 9.99
C LEU A 17 -6.34 12.28 9.65
N SER A 18 -7.58 12.76 9.48
CA SER A 18 -7.84 14.17 9.16
C SER A 18 -7.52 15.14 10.29
N ARG A 19 -7.32 14.64 11.51
CA ARG A 19 -6.92 15.43 12.69
C ARG A 19 -5.40 15.55 12.83
N LEU A 20 -4.65 14.82 12.00
CA LEU A 20 -3.20 14.81 12.03
C LEU A 20 -2.63 16.03 11.30
N GLY A 21 -1.54 16.56 11.82
CA GLY A 21 -0.71 17.54 11.14
C GLY A 21 0.18 16.90 10.06
N PRO A 22 0.85 17.72 9.24
CA PRO A 22 1.66 17.26 8.11
C PRO A 22 2.73 16.23 8.50
N LYS A 23 3.42 16.48 9.63
CA LYS A 23 4.44 15.58 10.19
C LYS A 23 3.88 14.19 10.52
N GLU A 24 2.71 14.16 11.16
CA GLU A 24 2.06 12.93 11.62
C GLU A 24 1.52 12.13 10.43
N ILE A 25 1.03 12.80 9.38
CA ILE A 25 0.59 12.16 8.13
C ILE A 25 1.77 11.49 7.42
N LEU A 26 2.88 12.20 7.23
CA LEU A 26 4.06 11.59 6.60
C LEU A 26 4.61 10.44 7.45
N SER A 27 4.65 10.60 8.77
CA SER A 27 5.04 9.51 9.68
C SER A 27 4.13 8.29 9.54
N HIS A 28 2.82 8.51 9.39
CA HIS A 28 1.85 7.45 9.14
C HIS A 28 2.10 6.74 7.81
N ILE A 29 2.31 7.51 6.73
CA ILE A 29 2.58 6.95 5.39
C ILE A 29 3.86 6.10 5.39
N ILE A 30 4.94 6.60 6.01
CA ILE A 30 6.20 5.84 6.18
C ILE A 30 5.92 4.51 6.88
N ALA A 31 5.20 4.54 8.00
CA ALA A 31 4.89 3.34 8.75
C ALA A 31 4.05 2.34 7.95
N GLN A 32 3.10 2.81 7.13
CA GLN A 32 2.31 1.92 6.27
C GLN A 32 3.15 1.27 5.17
N GLU A 33 4.07 1.99 4.54
CA GLU A 33 4.96 1.40 3.53
C GLU A 33 5.91 0.37 4.15
N LEU A 34 6.44 0.62 5.35
CA LEU A 34 7.27 -0.36 6.04
C LEU A 34 6.49 -1.64 6.36
N LYS A 35 5.26 -1.52 6.88
CA LYS A 35 4.41 -2.70 7.12
C LYS A 35 4.03 -3.44 5.83
N ARG A 36 3.86 -2.73 4.71
CA ARG A 36 3.67 -3.37 3.38
C ARG A 36 4.91 -4.12 2.94
N ALA A 37 6.08 -3.52 3.10
CA ALA A 37 7.35 -4.16 2.77
C ALA A 37 7.51 -5.46 3.59
N GLU A 38 7.27 -5.41 4.91
CA GLU A 38 7.28 -6.59 5.78
C GLU A 38 6.32 -7.68 5.27
N LEU A 39 5.06 -7.33 4.99
CA LEU A 39 4.08 -8.28 4.46
C LEU A 39 4.52 -8.90 3.13
N TYR A 40 4.99 -8.09 2.18
CA TYR A 40 5.42 -8.60 0.88
C TYR A 40 6.66 -9.48 1.00
N TYR A 41 7.57 -9.18 1.92
CA TYR A 41 8.70 -10.04 2.20
C TYR A 41 8.27 -11.38 2.81
N GLU A 42 7.35 -11.38 3.78
CA GLU A 42 6.76 -12.62 4.31
C GLU A 42 6.10 -13.47 3.21
N LEU A 43 5.35 -12.83 2.29
CA LEU A 43 4.71 -13.50 1.17
C LEU A 43 5.71 -14.03 0.15
N TYR A 44 6.82 -13.33 -0.07
CA TYR A 44 7.92 -13.79 -0.92
C TYR A 44 8.54 -15.08 -0.37
N GLU A 45 8.93 -15.09 0.90
CA GLU A 45 9.53 -16.26 1.56
C GLU A 45 8.56 -17.45 1.52
N MET A 46 7.32 -17.24 1.97
CA MET A 46 6.29 -18.27 2.01
C MET A 46 5.97 -18.82 0.61
N SER A 47 5.79 -17.96 -0.40
CA SER A 47 5.51 -18.41 -1.76
C SER A 47 6.68 -19.19 -2.39
N GLY A 48 7.93 -18.86 -2.03
CA GLY A 48 9.09 -19.63 -2.45
C GLY A 48 9.08 -21.09 -1.96
N GLU A 49 8.44 -21.36 -0.82
CA GLU A 49 8.33 -22.69 -0.24
C GLU A 49 7.12 -23.49 -0.75
N VAL A 50 6.00 -22.83 -1.04
CA VAL A 50 4.70 -23.50 -1.22
C VAL A 50 4.17 -23.51 -2.65
N THR A 51 4.68 -22.67 -3.55
CA THR A 51 4.23 -22.64 -4.96
C THR A 51 5.35 -22.99 -5.94
N TRP A 52 4.98 -23.76 -6.96
CA TRP A 52 5.86 -24.11 -8.07
C TRP A 52 5.97 -22.97 -9.10
N ASP A 53 5.00 -22.05 -9.12
CA ASP A 53 5.00 -20.93 -10.05
C ASP A 53 5.88 -19.79 -9.52
N GLN A 54 7.10 -19.72 -10.06
CA GLN A 54 8.11 -18.73 -9.71
C GLN A 54 7.70 -17.28 -10.03
N ARG A 55 6.61 -17.04 -10.76
CA ARG A 55 6.07 -15.68 -10.97
C ARG A 55 5.55 -15.07 -9.68
N VAL A 56 4.98 -15.88 -8.78
CA VAL A 56 4.44 -15.42 -7.49
C VAL A 56 5.51 -14.87 -6.55
N PRO A 57 6.57 -15.61 -6.18
CA PRO A 57 7.62 -15.07 -5.31
C PRO A 57 8.34 -13.89 -5.97
N ARG A 58 8.56 -13.90 -7.29
CA ARG A 58 9.15 -12.75 -7.99
C ARG A 58 8.29 -11.49 -7.88
N LEU A 59 6.96 -11.62 -8.02
CA LEU A 59 6.04 -10.51 -7.84
C LEU A 59 6.15 -9.92 -6.42
N PHE A 60 6.07 -10.75 -5.38
CA PHE A 60 6.15 -10.25 -4.00
C PHE A 60 7.51 -9.64 -3.67
N LYS A 61 8.60 -10.21 -4.16
CA LYS A 61 9.93 -9.61 -4.02
C LYS A 61 9.99 -8.21 -4.66
N HIS A 62 9.43 -8.05 -5.85
CA HIS A 62 9.38 -6.75 -6.51
C HIS A 62 8.54 -5.72 -5.74
N LEU A 63 7.37 -6.14 -5.23
CA LEU A 63 6.51 -5.27 -4.41
C LEU A 63 7.18 -4.87 -3.09
N TYR A 64 7.95 -5.77 -2.47
CA TYR A 64 8.78 -5.49 -1.31
C TYR A 64 9.83 -4.41 -1.61
N GLU A 65 10.62 -4.59 -2.68
CA GLU A 65 11.65 -3.64 -3.10
C GLU A 65 11.06 -2.25 -3.40
N ASN A 66 9.91 -2.20 -4.08
CA ASN A 66 9.21 -0.95 -4.35
C ASN A 66 8.71 -0.26 -3.07
N SER A 67 8.19 -1.03 -2.11
CA SER A 67 7.72 -0.49 -0.83
C SER A 67 8.87 0.09 -0.01
N LEU A 68 10.04 -0.56 0.00
CA LEU A 68 11.24 -0.03 0.65
C LEU A 68 11.72 1.27 -0.01
N LYS A 69 11.78 1.30 -1.35
CA LYS A 69 12.18 2.49 -2.10
C LYS A 69 11.23 3.68 -1.82
N ARG A 70 9.92 3.42 -1.71
CA ARG A 70 8.94 4.46 -1.33
C ARG A 70 9.14 4.91 0.12
N ALA A 71 9.32 3.98 1.06
CA ALA A 71 9.59 4.32 2.45
C ALA A 71 10.84 5.20 2.59
N GLU A 72 11.92 4.88 1.88
CA GLU A 72 13.13 5.72 1.81
C GLU A 72 12.83 7.10 1.22
N GLY A 73 12.08 7.16 0.11
CA GLY A 73 11.62 8.43 -0.48
C GLY A 73 10.85 9.29 0.52
N TYR A 74 9.92 8.70 1.27
CA TYR A 74 9.14 9.39 2.29
C TYR A 74 9.97 9.85 3.48
N VAL A 75 10.96 9.07 3.91
CA VAL A 75 11.91 9.50 4.95
C VAL A 75 12.74 10.69 4.48
N ASN A 76 13.18 10.70 3.22
CA ASN A 76 13.93 11.82 2.66
C ASN A 76 13.06 13.07 2.55
N LEU A 77 11.81 12.94 2.08
CA LEU A 77 10.83 14.02 2.06
C LEU A 77 10.55 14.57 3.47
N PHE A 78 10.40 13.69 4.45
CA PHE A 78 10.21 14.09 5.85
C PHE A 78 11.38 14.94 6.36
N ARG A 79 12.62 14.49 6.11
CA ARG A 79 13.83 15.22 6.52
C ARG A 79 13.97 16.58 5.85
N GLU A 80 13.49 16.70 4.61
CA GLU A 80 13.47 17.97 3.89
C GLU A 80 12.46 18.95 4.50
N LEU A 81 11.25 18.48 4.80
CA LEU A 81 10.17 19.31 5.35
C LEU A 81 10.33 19.63 6.84
N PHE A 82 10.97 18.73 7.60
CA PHE A 82 11.13 18.83 9.07
C PHE A 82 12.60 18.61 9.47
N PRO A 83 13.51 19.54 9.11
CA PRO A 83 14.94 19.37 9.36
C PRO A 83 15.24 19.27 10.86
N GLY A 84 16.00 18.24 11.24
CA GLY A 84 16.38 17.98 12.64
C GLY A 84 15.34 17.19 13.44
N GLU A 85 14.18 16.87 12.84
CA GLU A 85 13.17 16.02 13.44
C GLU A 85 13.27 14.58 12.96
N SER A 86 12.54 13.67 13.60
CA SER A 86 12.41 12.27 13.21
C SER A 86 10.94 11.87 13.09
N PRO A 87 10.59 10.93 12.20
CA PRO A 87 9.24 10.38 12.12
C PRO A 87 8.80 9.82 13.47
N GLU A 88 7.57 10.13 13.87
CA GLU A 88 6.98 9.61 15.10
C GLU A 88 6.27 8.27 14.82
N PRO A 89 6.11 7.39 15.81
CA PRO A 89 5.22 6.25 15.67
C PRO A 89 3.81 6.69 15.24
N PRO A 90 3.14 5.94 14.35
CA PRO A 90 1.80 6.30 13.90
C PRO A 90 0.82 6.34 15.06
N LYS A 91 0.07 7.45 15.18
CA LYS A 91 -0.95 7.65 16.23
C LYS A 91 -2.29 6.98 15.92
N VAL A 92 -2.50 6.62 14.66
CA VAL A 92 -3.70 5.95 14.16
C VAL A 92 -3.32 4.52 13.78
N ASP A 93 -3.98 3.55 14.39
CA ASP A 93 -3.83 2.15 14.00
C ASP A 93 -4.74 1.87 12.81
N THR A 94 -4.16 1.79 11.62
CA THR A 94 -4.89 1.39 10.43
C THR A 94 -4.76 -0.11 10.24
N PRO A 95 -5.88 -0.81 9.99
CA PRO A 95 -5.87 -2.26 9.89
C PRO A 95 -5.22 -2.78 8.59
N GLY A 96 -4.72 -1.88 7.73
CA GLY A 96 -4.30 -2.09 6.34
C GLY A 96 -3.61 -3.44 6.14
N PRO A 97 -2.31 -3.59 6.45
CA PRO A 97 -1.53 -4.81 6.19
C PRO A 97 -2.10 -6.09 6.85
N LYS A 98 -2.77 -5.95 7.99
CA LYS A 98 -3.32 -7.06 8.75
C LYS A 98 -4.54 -7.68 8.06
N ILE A 99 -5.40 -6.86 7.45
CA ILE A 99 -6.54 -7.33 6.64
C ILE A 99 -6.06 -8.04 5.36
N LEU A 100 -4.92 -7.62 4.79
CA LEU A 100 -4.38 -8.22 3.56
C LEU A 100 -3.84 -9.63 3.80
N LYS A 101 -3.20 -9.84 4.97
CA LYS A 101 -2.41 -11.02 5.28
C LYS A 101 -3.21 -12.32 5.15
N ASP A 102 -4.37 -12.41 5.80
CA ASP A 102 -5.16 -13.66 5.83
C ASP A 102 -5.72 -14.08 4.45
N ARG A 103 -6.04 -13.10 3.59
CA ARG A 103 -6.54 -13.39 2.24
C ARG A 103 -5.38 -13.71 1.29
N LEU A 104 -4.31 -12.92 1.31
CA LEU A 104 -3.12 -13.19 0.47
C LEU A 104 -2.50 -14.54 0.81
N TRP A 105 -2.43 -14.92 2.09
CA TRP A 105 -1.94 -16.22 2.50
C TRP A 105 -2.73 -17.36 1.84
N ARG A 106 -4.06 -17.32 1.93
CA ARG A 106 -4.92 -18.34 1.30
C ARG A 106 -4.73 -18.39 -0.22
N LEU A 107 -4.59 -17.25 -0.87
CA LEU A 107 -4.39 -17.16 -2.32
C LEU A 107 -3.02 -17.70 -2.74
N VAL A 108 -1.97 -17.48 -1.94
CA VAL A 108 -0.65 -18.06 -2.20
C VAL A 108 -0.68 -19.58 -2.09
N TYR A 109 -1.36 -20.13 -1.09
CA TYR A 109 -1.53 -21.58 -0.96
C TYR A 109 -2.38 -22.19 -2.08
N SER A 110 -3.33 -21.46 -2.67
CA SER A 110 -4.09 -21.94 -3.82
C SER A 110 -3.28 -21.91 -5.12
N GLY A 111 -2.19 -21.13 -5.17
CA GLY A 111 -1.35 -20.95 -6.35
C GLY A 111 -2.01 -20.15 -7.48
N ASN A 112 -3.19 -19.55 -7.24
CA ASN A 112 -3.89 -18.78 -8.27
C ASN A 112 -3.30 -17.38 -8.41
N VAL A 113 -2.29 -17.25 -9.27
CA VAL A 113 -1.60 -15.97 -9.54
C VAL A 113 -2.56 -14.88 -10.03
N GLY A 114 -3.57 -15.23 -10.82
CA GLY A 114 -4.56 -14.27 -11.32
C GLY A 114 -5.34 -13.60 -10.17
N GLU A 115 -5.86 -14.40 -9.24
CA GLU A 115 -6.58 -13.89 -8.06
C GLU A 115 -5.65 -13.10 -7.11
N ILE A 116 -4.38 -13.51 -6.97
CA ILE A 116 -3.39 -12.76 -6.18
C ILE A 116 -3.22 -11.35 -6.78
N VAL A 117 -3.00 -11.28 -8.09
CA VAL A 117 -2.78 -10.02 -8.79
C VAL A 117 -4.03 -9.14 -8.75
N GLU A 118 -5.21 -9.71 -9.02
CA GLU A 118 -6.49 -8.99 -8.93
C GLU A 118 -6.68 -8.37 -7.53
N TYR A 119 -6.42 -9.17 -6.48
CA TYR A 119 -6.56 -8.68 -5.11
C TYR A 119 -5.57 -7.56 -4.82
N LEU A 120 -4.32 -7.67 -5.28
CA LEU A 120 -3.32 -6.61 -5.11
C LEU A 120 -3.71 -5.31 -5.84
N ILE A 121 -4.32 -5.39 -7.03
CA ILE A 121 -4.85 -4.21 -7.76
C ILE A 121 -5.94 -3.53 -6.93
N GLN A 122 -6.91 -4.29 -6.42
CA GLN A 122 -7.99 -3.76 -5.58
C GLN A 122 -7.44 -3.04 -4.33
N LEU A 123 -6.32 -3.51 -3.79
CA LEU A 123 -5.66 -2.91 -2.64
C LEU A 123 -4.95 -1.60 -2.98
N GLU A 124 -4.24 -1.54 -4.11
CA GLU A 124 -3.65 -0.28 -4.57
C GLU A 124 -4.75 0.76 -4.88
N ASP A 125 -5.87 0.35 -5.49
CA ASP A 125 -7.00 1.24 -5.75
C ASP A 125 -7.70 1.70 -4.46
N LEU A 126 -7.87 0.82 -3.46
CA LEU A 126 -8.38 1.23 -2.16
C LEU A 126 -7.46 2.25 -1.49
N SER A 127 -6.15 2.08 -1.62
CA SER A 127 -5.15 2.97 -1.04
C SER A 127 -5.21 4.36 -1.66
N ASP A 128 -5.26 4.43 -2.99
CA ASP A 128 -5.39 5.67 -3.75
C ASP A 128 -6.71 6.40 -3.41
N ARG A 129 -7.80 5.66 -3.24
CA ARG A 129 -9.09 6.20 -2.78
C ARG A 129 -9.04 6.76 -1.36
N ILE A 130 -8.37 6.06 -0.43
CA ILE A 130 -8.17 6.54 0.95
C ILE A 130 -7.37 7.84 0.95
N LEU A 131 -6.24 7.89 0.24
CA LEU A 131 -5.41 9.09 0.17
C LEU A 131 -6.15 10.26 -0.49
N THR A 132 -6.90 10.00 -1.56
CA THR A 132 -7.71 11.02 -2.24
C THR A 132 -8.82 11.57 -1.33
N ARG A 133 -9.49 10.71 -0.55
CA ARG A 133 -10.49 11.16 0.43
C ARG A 133 -9.84 11.92 1.58
N LEU A 134 -8.68 11.47 2.05
CA LEU A 134 -7.92 12.14 3.11
C LEU A 134 -7.53 13.55 2.67
N GLU A 135 -7.00 13.71 1.46
CA GLU A 135 -6.62 15.02 0.90
C GLU A 135 -7.74 16.06 1.00
N GLY A 136 -8.99 15.67 0.70
CA GLY A 136 -10.16 16.55 0.83
C GLY A 136 -10.51 16.98 2.26
N LEU A 137 -9.94 16.33 3.28
CA LEU A 137 -10.21 16.56 4.70
C LEU A 137 -9.04 17.26 5.44
N LEU A 138 -7.90 17.44 4.78
CA LEU A 138 -6.68 17.98 5.37
C LEU A 138 -6.59 19.52 5.31
N SER A 139 -5.74 20.09 6.16
CA SER A 139 -5.28 21.48 6.01
C SER A 139 -4.41 21.65 4.75
N GLU A 140 -4.24 22.88 4.26
CA GLU A 140 -3.44 23.13 3.04
C GLU A 140 -1.98 22.64 3.18
N ASP A 141 -1.31 22.91 4.31
CA ASP A 141 0.05 22.43 4.57
C ASP A 141 0.13 20.88 4.55
N ALA A 142 -0.91 20.21 5.05
CA ALA A 142 -0.99 18.76 5.08
C ALA A 142 -1.30 18.17 3.70
N LYS A 143 -2.11 18.86 2.89
CA LYS A 143 -2.34 18.52 1.48
C LYS A 143 -1.06 18.64 0.67
N GLU A 144 -0.27 19.69 0.87
CA GLU A 144 1.01 19.84 0.18
C GLU A 144 1.95 18.68 0.50
N ALA A 145 2.12 18.35 1.77
CA ALA A 145 2.93 17.20 2.18
C ALA A 145 2.44 15.88 1.57
N LEU A 146 1.11 15.66 1.57
CA LEU A 146 0.50 14.48 0.96
C LEU A 146 0.71 14.44 -0.57
N SER A 147 0.54 15.57 -1.26
CA SER A 147 0.77 15.68 -2.70
C SER A 147 2.22 15.36 -3.07
N ARG A 148 3.18 15.90 -2.31
CA ARG A 148 4.60 15.60 -2.47
C ARG A 148 4.91 14.12 -2.21
N ALA A 149 4.24 13.49 -1.24
CA ALA A 149 4.36 12.06 -1.02
C ALA A 149 3.78 11.26 -2.21
N ARG A 150 2.60 11.61 -2.72
CA ARG A 150 2.00 10.94 -3.88
C ARG A 150 2.91 11.02 -5.12
N ALA A 151 3.66 12.11 -5.29
CA ALA A 151 4.63 12.24 -6.38
C ALA A 151 5.81 11.25 -6.31
N LEU A 152 6.06 10.61 -5.17
CA LEU A 152 7.08 9.59 -4.99
C LEU A 152 6.56 8.17 -5.25
N GLU A 153 5.27 8.00 -5.57
CA GLU A 153 4.71 6.71 -5.91
C GLU A 153 5.33 6.17 -7.21
N ASN A 154 6.10 5.08 -7.09
CA ASN A 154 6.33 4.18 -8.22
C ASN A 154 5.12 3.23 -8.27
N THR A 155 4.39 3.29 -9.39
CA THR A 155 3.05 2.72 -9.55
C THR A 155 3.07 1.20 -9.72
N ASN A 156 3.07 0.51 -8.58
CA ASN A 156 2.76 -0.94 -8.51
C ASN A 156 1.49 -1.30 -9.30
N ARG A 157 0.50 -0.41 -9.32
CA ARG A 157 -0.76 -0.59 -10.03
C ARG A 157 -0.57 -0.90 -11.52
N GLU A 158 0.29 -0.17 -12.23
CA GLU A 158 0.52 -0.42 -13.67
C GLU A 158 1.18 -1.77 -13.90
N LEU A 159 2.20 -2.09 -13.11
CA LEU A 159 2.86 -3.40 -13.13
C LEU A 159 1.87 -4.55 -12.86
N LEU A 160 1.00 -4.39 -11.86
CA LEU A 160 0.00 -5.40 -11.53
C LEU A 160 -1.05 -5.54 -12.64
N ARG A 161 -1.48 -4.43 -13.27
CA ARG A 161 -2.42 -4.46 -14.41
C ARG A 161 -1.80 -5.11 -15.64
N GLU A 162 -0.54 -4.82 -15.94
CA GLU A 162 0.22 -5.49 -17.00
C GLU A 162 0.30 -6.99 -16.74
N LEU A 163 0.70 -7.40 -15.53
CA LEU A 163 0.78 -8.80 -15.17
C LEU A 163 -0.59 -9.49 -15.22
N TYR A 164 -1.67 -8.82 -14.80
CA TYR A 164 -3.02 -9.36 -14.89
C TYR A 164 -3.42 -9.65 -16.34
N ARG A 165 -3.14 -8.71 -17.25
CA ARG A 165 -3.39 -8.87 -18.70
C ARG A 165 -2.58 -10.00 -19.31
N GLU A 166 -1.32 -10.14 -18.93
CA GLU A 166 -0.47 -11.25 -19.38
C GLU A 166 -1.00 -12.62 -18.91
N LEU A 167 -1.60 -12.67 -17.70
CA LEU A 167 -2.12 -13.90 -17.11
C LEU A 167 -3.49 -14.31 -17.66
N THR A 168 -4.37 -13.34 -17.92
CA THR A 168 -5.80 -13.59 -18.17
C THR A 168 -6.23 -13.24 -19.59
N GLY A 169 -5.50 -12.35 -20.28
CA GLY A 169 -5.95 -11.74 -21.54
C GLY A 169 -7.04 -10.68 -21.38
N GLU A 170 -7.39 -10.32 -20.15
CA GLU A 170 -8.48 -9.38 -19.81
C GLU A 170 -7.94 -8.16 -19.06
N GLU A 171 -8.69 -7.05 -19.08
CA GLU A 171 -8.44 -5.92 -18.19
C GLU A 171 -8.97 -6.24 -16.78
N PRO A 172 -8.23 -5.91 -15.71
CA PRO A 172 -8.69 -6.12 -14.35
C PRO A 172 -9.90 -5.22 -14.03
N LEU A 173 -10.85 -5.79 -13.26
CA LEU A 173 -12.11 -5.16 -12.86
C LEU A 173 -11.93 -3.95 -11.93
#